data_AF-A0A3M0YFG8-F1
#
_entry.id   AF-A0A3M0YFG8-F1
#
_cell.length_a   1.000
_cell.length_b   1.000
_cell.length_c   1.000
_cell.angle_alpha   90.00
_cell.angle_beta   90.00
_cell.angle_gamma   90.00
#
_symmetry.space_group_name_H-M   'P 1'
#
loop_
_entity.id
_entity.type
_entity.pdbx_description
1 polymer ?
#
loop_
_entity_poly.entity_id
_entity_poly.type
_entity_poly.pdbx_seq_one_letter_code
_entity_poly.pdbx_strand_id
1 'polypeptide(L)'
;MSLTGLFLIIFLVVHLAGNLQLLADDGGRSFNEYAYFMTHNPLIKTISYLLYAFILLHAVQGWALWRKNRAARGNQRYAVHRLRAVNTNPRIASRMGWIGTIIFVFIVIHMYQFWFKMKIGD
;
A
#
# COMPACT_ATOMS: atom_id res chain seq x y z
N MET A 1 7.49 -8.32 -1.19
CA MET A 1 7.44 -9.46 -0.22
C MET A 1 7.72 -8.98 1.21
N SER A 2 7.78 -9.86 2.22
CA SER A 2 7.59 -9.55 3.65
C SER A 2 8.17 -8.22 4.15
N LEU A 3 9.45 -7.92 3.89
CA LEU A 3 10.10 -6.66 4.32
C LEU A 3 9.41 -5.41 3.74
N THR A 4 9.19 -5.38 2.43
CA THR A 4 8.44 -4.27 1.78
C THR A 4 7.00 -4.19 2.27
N GLY A 5 6.36 -5.32 2.60
CA GLY A 5 5.02 -5.33 3.16
C GLY A 5 4.99 -4.73 4.56
N LEU A 6 5.94 -5.10 5.41
CA LEU A 6 6.08 -4.56 6.75
C LEU A 6 6.33 -3.05 6.73
N PHE A 7 7.20 -2.58 5.83
CA PHE A 7 7.43 -1.15 5.63
C PHE A 7 6.13 -0.42 5.24
N LEU A 8 5.33 -0.96 4.32
CA LEU A 8 4.06 -0.35 3.92
C LEU A 8 3.04 -0.31 5.06
N ILE A 9 3.03 -1.32 5.94
CA ILE A 9 2.17 -1.32 7.14
C ILE A 9 2.58 -0.21 8.10
N ILE A 10 3.87 -0.03 8.36
CA ILE A 10 4.38 1.06 9.20
C ILE A 10 4.02 2.42 8.59
N PHE A 11 4.22 2.56 7.27
CA PHE A 11 3.79 3.74 6.54
C PHE A 11 2.29 4.02 6.72
N LEU A 12 1.43 3.00 6.66
CA LEU A 12 -0.01 3.16 6.85
C LEU A 12 -0.37 3.77 8.21
N VAL A 13 0.34 3.39 9.28
CA VAL A 13 0.10 3.94 10.63
C VAL A 13 0.42 5.44 10.66
N VAL A 14 1.59 5.83 10.13
CA VAL A 14 2.00 7.24 10.08
C VAL A 14 1.10 8.04 9.15
N HIS A 15 0.75 7.47 8.00
CA HIS A 15 -0.16 8.06 7.03
C HIS A 15 -1.54 8.33 7.64
N LEU A 16 -2.10 7.35 8.36
CA LEU A 16 -3.36 7.51 9.06
C LEU A 16 -3.26 8.59 10.14
N ALA A 17 -2.19 8.61 10.94
CA ALA A 17 -1.98 9.62 11.98
C ALA A 17 -1.97 11.06 11.43
N GLY A 18 -1.35 11.27 10.26
CA GLY A 18 -1.41 12.55 9.54
C GLY A 18 -2.82 12.89 9.04
N ASN A 19 -3.55 11.92 8.48
CA ASN A 19 -4.93 12.15 8.02
C ASN A 19 -5.90 12.43 9.17
N LEU A 20 -5.68 11.85 10.36
CA LEU A 20 -6.51 12.14 11.54
C LEU A 20 -6.42 13.62 11.95
N GLN A 21 -5.35 14.35 11.56
CA GLN A 21 -5.26 15.79 11.79
C GLN A 21 -6.32 16.58 11.03
N LEU A 22 -6.89 16.05 9.93
CA LEU A 22 -8.02 16.67 9.23
C LEU A 22 -9.31 16.66 10.05
N LEU A 23 -9.39 15.83 11.09
CA LEU A 23 -10.53 15.79 12.01
C LEU A 23 -10.41 16.85 13.11
N ALA A 24 -9.29 17.57 13.18
CA ALA A 24 -9.18 18.75 14.02
C ALA A 24 -10.07 19.86 13.44
N ASP A 25 -10.96 20.42 14.27
CA ASP A 25 -11.84 21.54 13.89
C ASP A 25 -11.07 22.87 13.93
N ASP A 26 -9.93 22.93 13.24
CA ASP A 26 -9.00 24.07 13.25
C ASP A 26 -8.81 24.69 11.87
N GLY A 27 -9.72 24.40 10.94
CA GLY A 27 -9.66 24.85 9.55
C GLY A 27 -8.54 24.21 8.72
N GLY A 28 -7.98 23.07 9.16
CA GLY A 28 -6.92 22.34 8.46
C GLY A 28 -5.51 22.80 8.83
N ARG A 29 -5.36 23.61 9.89
CA ARG A 29 -4.06 24.11 10.33
C ARG A 29 -3.14 22.97 10.78
N SER A 30 -3.62 22.08 11.64
CA SER A 30 -2.85 20.94 12.16
C SER A 30 -2.35 20.03 11.03
N PHE A 31 -3.20 19.80 10.02
CA PHE A 31 -2.82 19.04 8.83
C PHE A 31 -1.74 19.75 8.01
N ASN A 32 -1.87 21.06 7.80
CA ASN A 32 -0.91 21.85 7.03
C ASN A 32 0.45 21.96 7.74
N GLU A 33 0.47 22.14 9.06
CA GLU A 33 1.72 22.15 9.85
C GLU A 33 2.42 20.78 9.79
N TYR A 34 1.66 19.68 9.91
CA TYR A 34 2.19 18.33 9.73
C TYR A 34 2.73 18.10 8.31
N ALA A 35 1.98 18.50 7.28
CA ALA A 35 2.41 18.38 5.89
C ALA A 35 3.68 19.20 5.60
N TYR A 36 3.77 20.41 6.17
CA TYR A 36 4.96 21.27 6.06
C TYR A 36 6.19 20.58 6.67
N PHE A 37 6.07 20.06 7.90
CA PHE A 37 7.15 19.31 8.56
C PHE A 37 7.63 18.11 7.72
N MET A 38 6.69 17.31 7.21
CA MET A 38 7.00 16.12 6.42
C MET A 38 7.69 16.44 5.09
N THR A 39 7.33 17.57 4.46
CA THR A 39 7.87 17.97 3.15
C THR A 39 9.21 18.71 3.23
N HIS A 40 9.50 19.37 4.36
CA HIS A 40 10.72 20.15 4.57
C HIS A 40 11.83 19.38 5.29
N ASN A 41 11.51 18.26 5.94
CA ASN A 41 12.51 17.42 6.59
C ASN A 41 13.27 16.56 5.53
N PRO A 42 14.60 16.72 5.37
CA PRO A 42 15.37 15.99 4.35
C PRO A 42 15.34 14.46 4.53
N LEU A 43 15.29 13.99 5.77
CA LEU A 43 15.21 12.57 6.09
C LEU A 43 13.87 11.99 5.59
N ILE A 44 12.77 12.67 5.91
CA ILE A 44 11.42 12.22 5.53
C ILE A 44 11.25 12.28 4.01
N LYS A 45 11.79 13.31 3.38
CA LYS A 45 11.81 13.43 1.92
C LYS A 45 12.56 12.25 1.28
N THR A 46 13.69 11.83 1.85
CA THR A 46 14.43 10.65 1.37
C THR A 46 13.61 9.37 1.53
N ILE A 47 12.95 9.19 2.68
CA ILE A 47 12.04 8.06 2.93
C ILE A 47 10.85 8.07 1.95
N SER A 48 10.34 9.23 1.54
CA SER A 48 9.25 9.33 0.58
C SER A 48 9.59 8.72 -0.79
N TYR A 49 10.82 8.92 -1.28
CA TYR A 49 11.28 8.29 -2.51
C TYR A 49 11.41 6.77 -2.36
N LEU A 50 11.91 6.31 -1.20
CA LEU A 50 11.96 4.89 -0.88
C LEU A 50 10.57 4.27 -0.83
N LEU A 51 9.59 4.97 -0.28
CA LEU A 51 8.19 4.55 -0.24
C LEU A 51 7.64 4.33 -1.66
N TYR A 52 7.84 5.27 -2.58
CA TYR A 52 7.39 5.09 -3.97
C TYR A 52 8.02 3.85 -4.60
N ALA A 53 9.33 3.65 -4.41
CA ALA A 53 10.02 2.47 -4.91
C ALA A 53 9.46 1.18 -4.29
N PHE A 54 9.17 1.17 -2.99
CA PHE A 54 8.67 0.00 -2.29
C PHE A 54 7.22 -0.33 -2.66
N ILE A 55 6.36 0.65 -2.92
CA ILE A 55 5.00 0.41 -3.43
C ILE A 55 5.07 -0.34 -4.76
N LEU A 56 5.88 0.16 -5.71
CA LEU A 56 6.03 -0.46 -7.03
C LEU A 56 6.66 -1.86 -6.94
N LEU A 57 7.75 -1.99 -6.19
CA LEU A 57 8.44 -3.27 -5.99
C LEU A 57 7.50 -4.29 -5.34
N HIS A 58 6.76 -3.90 -4.30
CA HIS A 58 5.81 -4.78 -3.62
C HIS A 58 4.68 -5.24 -4.55
N ALA A 59 4.11 -4.31 -5.34
CA ALA A 59 3.06 -4.63 -6.31
C ALA A 59 3.55 -5.59 -7.40
N VAL A 60 4.72 -5.33 -8.01
CA VAL A 60 5.30 -6.18 -9.05
C VAL A 60 5.62 -7.58 -8.52
N GLN A 61 6.27 -7.68 -7.35
CA GLN A 61 6.58 -8.96 -6.73
C GLN A 61 5.30 -9.73 -6.36
N GLY A 62 4.30 -9.05 -5.80
CA GLY A 62 3.01 -9.64 -5.45
C GLY A 62 2.27 -10.18 -6.68
N TRP A 63 2.27 -9.42 -7.78
CA TRP A 63 1.66 -9.85 -9.02
C TRP A 63 2.41 -11.00 -9.70
N ALA A 64 3.75 -10.96 -9.69
CA ALA A 64 4.59 -12.06 -10.18
C ALA A 64 4.32 -13.36 -9.39
N LEU A 65 4.23 -13.26 -8.06
CA LEU A 65 3.88 -14.40 -7.20
C LEU A 65 2.47 -14.91 -7.49
N TRP A 66 1.50 -14.02 -7.64
CA TRP A 66 0.13 -14.39 -7.98
C TRP A 66 0.06 -15.14 -9.31
N ARG A 67 0.78 -14.68 -10.34
CA ARG A 67 0.88 -15.37 -11.64
C ARG A 67 1.52 -16.74 -11.52
N LYS A 68 2.65 -16.85 -10.81
CA LYS A 68 3.31 -18.15 -10.55
C LYS A 68 2.37 -19.11 -9.81
N ASN A 69 1.69 -18.63 -8.77
CA ASN A 69 0.73 -19.41 -8.01
C ASN A 69 -0.52 -19.76 -8.81
N ARG A 70 -0.90 -18.97 -9.83
CA ARG A 70 -2.01 -19.28 -10.73
C ARG A 70 -1.59 -20.35 -11.74
N ALA A 71 -0.42 -20.21 -12.35
CA ALA A 71 0.12 -21.17 -13.31
C ALA A 71 0.35 -22.55 -12.64
N ALA A 72 0.91 -22.58 -11.43
CA ALA A 72 1.14 -23.81 -10.67
C ALA A 72 -0.16 -24.53 -10.25
N ARG A 73 -1.32 -23.86 -10.26
CA ARG A 73 -2.63 -24.50 -9.97
C ARG A 73 -3.19 -25.28 -11.17
N GLY A 74 -2.77 -24.98 -12.40
CA GLY A 74 -3.32 -25.59 -13.62
C GLY A 74 -4.84 -25.43 -13.77
N ASN A 75 -5.47 -26.24 -14.62
CA ASN A 75 -6.93 -26.26 -14.85
C ASN A 75 -7.71 -27.01 -13.74
N GLN A 76 -7.02 -27.48 -12.71
CA GLN A 76 -7.57 -28.37 -11.68
C GLN A 76 -8.03 -27.58 -10.46
N ARG A 77 -9.32 -27.69 -10.13
CA ARG A 77 -9.92 -27.14 -8.90
C ARG A 77 -9.55 -28.05 -7.73
N TYR A 78 -8.32 -27.95 -7.21
CA TYR A 78 -7.79 -28.66 -6.02
C TYR A 78 -8.25 -30.13 -5.85
N ALA A 79 -7.45 -31.10 -6.31
CA ALA A 79 -7.70 -32.52 -6.02
C ALA A 79 -7.62 -32.87 -4.52
N VAL A 80 -6.86 -32.11 -3.73
CA VAL A 80 -6.77 -32.25 -2.26
C VAL A 80 -6.64 -30.87 -1.62
N HIS A 81 -7.54 -30.52 -0.69
CA HIS A 81 -7.40 -29.36 0.19
C HIS A 81 -6.39 -29.66 1.31
N ARG A 82 -5.12 -29.90 0.98
CA ARG A 82 -4.09 -30.07 2.01
C ARG A 82 -3.68 -28.68 2.51
N LEU A 83 -4.29 -28.25 3.61
CA LEU A 83 -4.02 -27.01 4.32
C LEU A 83 -2.59 -27.06 4.92
N ARG A 84 -1.59 -26.65 4.15
CA ARG A 84 -0.19 -26.63 4.61
C ARG A 84 0.19 -25.35 5.38
N ALA A 85 -0.71 -24.39 5.47
CA ALA A 85 -0.48 -23.14 6.19
C ALA A 85 -1.27 -23.14 7.50
N VAL A 86 -0.62 -23.58 8.58
CA VAL A 86 -1.09 -23.36 9.95
C VAL A 86 -1.39 -21.86 10.10
N ASN A 87 -2.60 -21.51 10.56
CA ASN A 87 -3.07 -20.14 10.81
C ASN A 87 -3.32 -19.20 9.60
N THR A 88 -3.40 -19.70 8.36
CA THR A 88 -3.80 -18.83 7.21
C THR A 88 -5.23 -19.13 6.78
N ASN A 89 -6.12 -18.12 6.81
CA ASN A 89 -7.48 -18.27 6.28
C ASN A 89 -7.41 -18.40 4.74
N PRO A 90 -7.73 -19.59 4.17
CA PRO A 90 -7.56 -19.85 2.74
C PRO A 90 -8.49 -19.00 1.86
N ARG A 91 -9.64 -18.53 2.40
CA ARG A 91 -10.56 -17.64 1.70
C ARG A 91 -9.97 -16.24 1.52
N ILE A 92 -9.23 -15.74 2.51
CA ILE A 92 -8.57 -14.44 2.43
C ILE A 92 -7.34 -14.55 1.53
N ALA A 93 -6.52 -15.59 1.73
CA ALA A 93 -5.31 -15.84 0.95
C ALA A 93 -5.60 -15.97 -0.56
N SER A 94 -6.70 -16.62 -0.94
CA SER A 94 -7.11 -16.76 -2.33
C SER A 94 -7.58 -15.46 -2.99
N ARG A 95 -8.02 -14.47 -2.19
CA ARG A 95 -8.50 -13.15 -2.65
C ARG A 95 -7.41 -12.07 -2.66
N MET A 96 -6.22 -12.33 -2.10
CA MET A 96 -5.18 -11.31 -1.95
C MET A 96 -4.72 -10.69 -3.27
N GLY A 97 -4.73 -11.43 -4.38
CA GLY A 97 -4.42 -10.86 -5.70
C GLY A 97 -5.47 -9.83 -6.17
N TRP A 98 -6.74 -10.10 -5.91
CA TRP A 98 -7.83 -9.16 -6.24
C TRP A 98 -7.81 -7.94 -5.33
N ILE A 99 -7.70 -8.13 -4.02
CA ILE A 99 -7.61 -7.04 -3.04
C ILE A 99 -6.40 -6.15 -3.36
N GLY A 100 -5.23 -6.74 -3.64
CA GLY A 100 -4.04 -5.98 -4.02
C GLY A 100 -4.22 -5.17 -5.31
N THR A 101 -4.97 -5.68 -6.29
CA THR A 101 -5.27 -4.95 -7.53
C THR A 101 -6.19 -3.75 -7.27
N ILE A 102 -7.23 -3.93 -6.44
CA ILE A 102 -8.12 -2.83 -6.04
C ILE A 102 -7.33 -1.75 -5.29
N ILE A 103 -6.47 -2.13 -4.35
CA ILE A 103 -5.61 -1.20 -3.61
C ILE A 103 -4.66 -0.46 -4.56
N PHE A 104 -4.09 -1.15 -5.55
CA PHE A 104 -3.22 -0.51 -6.54
C PHE A 104 -3.95 0.58 -7.34
N VAL A 105 -5.17 0.30 -7.83
CA VAL A 105 -6.01 1.29 -8.51
C VAL A 105 -6.34 2.47 -7.58
N PHE A 106 -6.71 2.18 -6.33
CA PHE A 106 -6.94 3.22 -5.31
C PHE A 106 -5.71 4.11 -5.13
N ILE A 107 -4.50 3.54 -5.04
CA ILE A 107 -3.26 4.31 -4.90
C ILE A 107 -3.04 5.22 -6.10
N VAL A 108 -3.27 4.75 -7.33
CA VAL A 108 -3.13 5.60 -8.54
C VAL A 108 -4.05 6.81 -8.47
N ILE A 109 -5.33 6.60 -8.14
CA ILE A 109 -6.31 7.67 -7.99
C ILE A 109 -5.92 8.61 -6.86
N HIS A 110 -5.53 8.06 -5.71
CA HIS A 110 -5.10 8.82 -4.53
C HIS A 110 -3.87 9.70 -4.83
N MET A 111 -2.88 9.18 -5.56
CA MET A 111 -1.72 9.95 -6.00
C MET A 111 -2.12 11.06 -6.97
N TYR A 112 -3.05 10.82 -7.89
CA TYR A 112 -3.54 11.85 -8.80
C TYR A 112 -4.29 12.97 -8.06
N GLN A 113 -5.18 12.62 -7.12
CA GLN A 113 -6.02 13.62 -6.44
C GLN A 113 -5.25 14.48 -5.44
N PHE A 114 -4.29 13.92 -4.71
CA PHE A 114 -3.61 14.63 -3.62
C PHE A 114 -2.17 14.99 -4.00
N TRP A 115 -1.35 14.01 -4.38
CA TRP A 115 0.08 14.23 -4.63
C TRP A 115 0.34 15.05 -5.89
N PHE A 116 -0.32 14.72 -6.99
CA PHE A 116 -0.13 15.41 -8.27
C PHE A 116 -0.64 16.86 -8.19
N LYS A 117 -1.84 17.07 -7.63
CA LYS A 117 -2.39 18.42 -7.40
C LYS A 117 -1.47 19.28 -6.53
N MET A 118 -0.94 18.73 -5.44
CA MET A 118 0.00 19.44 -4.57
C MET A 118 1.30 19.85 -5.29
N LYS A 119 1.83 18.99 -6.18
CA LYS A 119 3.15 19.21 -6.80
C LYS A 119 3.13 20.10 -8.03
N ILE A 120 2.08 20.00 -8.84
CA ILE A 120 2.03 20.65 -10.15
C ILE A 120 1.16 21.91 -10.09
N GLY A 121 0.14 21.93 -9.23
CA GLY A 121 -0.66 23.11 -8.95
C GLY A 121 -1.53 23.58 -10.12
N ASP A 122 -2.84 23.53 -9.91
CA ASP A 122 -3.69 24.71 -10.08
C ASP A 122 -4.11 25.14 -8.67
#